data_AF-A0A828P1W5-F1
#
_entry.id   AF-A0A828P1W5-F1
#
_cell.length_a   1.000
_cell.length_b   1.000
_cell.length_c   1.000
_cell.angle_alpha   90.00
_cell.angle_beta   90.00
_cell.angle_gamma   90.00
#
_symmetry.space_group_name_H-M   'P 1'
#
loop_
_entity.id
_entity.type
_entity.pdbx_description
1 polymer ?
#
loop_
_entity_poly.entity_id
_entity_poly.type
_entity_poly.pdbx_seq_one_letter_code
_entity_poly.pdbx_strand_id
1 'polypeptide(L)' 'MNITRNSQLKERTMNSTRRISDRELTKMIESAQQLLSRQNPVVEETWWENLLAALTELRERRNNEGAAK' A
#
# COMPACT_ATOMS: atom_id res chain seq x y z
N MET A 1 43.89 -3.55 -15.88
CA MET A 1 42.85 -2.62 -15.41
C MET A 1 41.51 -3.04 -16.00
N ASN A 2 40.53 -3.41 -15.19
CA ASN A 2 39.18 -3.78 -15.66
C ASN A 2 38.15 -2.98 -14.85
N ILE A 3 37.75 -1.82 -15.36
CA ILE A 3 36.74 -0.94 -14.73
C ILE A 3 35.59 -0.76 -15.71
N THR A 4 34.79 -1.80 -15.98
CA THR A 4 33.55 -1.62 -16.76
C THR A 4 32.55 -2.75 -16.56
N ARG A 5 32.13 -3.06 -15.32
CA ARG A 5 31.01 -4.01 -15.11
C ARG A 5 30.00 -3.64 -14.02
N ASN A 6 30.10 -2.44 -13.43
CA ASN A 6 29.24 -2.08 -12.29
C ASN A 6 28.26 -0.92 -12.55
N SER A 7 28.13 -0.40 -13.77
CA SER A 7 27.19 0.71 -14.04
C SER A 7 25.77 0.25 -14.42
N GLN A 8 25.57 -1.00 -14.84
CA GLN A 8 24.30 -1.48 -15.41
C GLN A 8 23.29 -2.06 -14.39
N LEU A 9 23.65 -2.15 -13.10
CA LEU A 9 22.79 -2.76 -12.07
C LEU A 9 21.89 -1.76 -11.34
N LYS A 10 22.03 -0.45 -11.55
CA LYS A 10 21.28 0.58 -10.81
C LYS A 10 20.01 1.10 -11.49
N GLU A 11 19.79 0.83 -12.77
CA GLU A 11 18.68 1.45 -13.52
C GLU A 11 17.41 0.59 -13.63
N ARG A 12 17.42 -0.68 -13.22
CA ARG A 12 16.25 -1.58 -13.40
C ARG A 12 15.24 -1.61 -12.24
N THR A 13 15.50 -0.90 -11.15
CA THR A 13 14.71 -1.00 -9.90
C THR A 13 13.90 0.26 -9.56
N MET A 14 13.61 1.14 -10.52
CA MET A 14 12.83 2.37 -10.27
C MET A 14 11.62 2.55 -11.19
N ASN A 15 10.86 1.49 -11.47
CA ASN A 15 9.44 1.65 -11.85
C ASN A 15 8.60 0.37 -11.73
N SER A 16 8.76 -0.39 -10.63
CA SER A 16 7.77 -1.43 -10.34
C SER A 16 6.61 -0.78 -9.59
N THR A 17 5.73 -0.09 -10.32
CA THR A 17 4.40 0.24 -9.80
C THR A 17 3.68 -1.09 -9.60
N ARG A 18 3.87 -1.70 -8.43
CA ARG A 18 3.28 -2.98 -8.09
C ARG A 18 1.78 -2.78 -7.93
N ARG A 19 1.00 -3.49 -8.74
CA ARG A 19 -0.44 -3.57 -8.57
C ARG A 19 -0.76 -4.27 -7.25
N ILE A 20 -1.54 -3.61 -6.40
CA ILE A 20 -2.05 -4.16 -5.14
C ILE A 20 -3.32 -4.95 -5.45
N SER A 21 -3.30 -6.26 -5.20
CA SER A 21 -4.47 -7.13 -5.32
C SER A 21 -5.53 -6.82 -4.26
N ASP A 22 -6.77 -7.25 -4.46
CA ASP A 22 -7.84 -7.03 -3.48
C ASP A 22 -7.58 -7.74 -2.16
N ARG A 23 -6.90 -8.89 -2.21
CA ARG A 23 -6.44 -9.60 -1.01
C ARG A 23 -5.42 -8.78 -0.21
N GLU A 24 -4.48 -8.14 -0.91
CA GLU A 24 -3.50 -7.26 -0.25
C GLU A 24 -4.17 -6.00 0.31
N LEU A 25 -5.12 -5.42 -0.42
CA LEU A 25 -5.90 -4.28 0.05
C LEU A 25 -6.68 -4.60 1.34
N THR A 26 -7.36 -5.75 1.39
CA THR A 26 -8.08 -6.20 2.61
C THR A 26 -7.14 -6.35 3.79
N LYS A 27 -5.95 -6.94 3.60
CA LYS A 27 -4.94 -7.05 4.67
C LYS A 27 -4.44 -5.69 5.16
N MET A 28 -4.30 -4.71 4.26
CA MET A 28 -3.90 -3.36 4.64
C MET A 28 -4.96 -2.67 5.51
N ILE A 29 -6.25 -2.84 5.16
CA ILE A 29 -7.38 -2.34 5.96
C ILE A 29 -7.38 -2.99 7.35
N GLU A 30 -7.28 -4.31 7.44
CA GLU A 30 -7.24 -5.04 8.70
C GLU A 30 -6.07 -4.60 9.60
N SER A 31 -4.90 -4.35 8.99
CA SER A 31 -3.71 -3.90 9.72
C SER A 31 -3.89 -2.49 10.27
N ALA A 32 -4.47 -1.57 9.49
CA ALA A 32 -4.76 -0.21 9.95
C ALA A 32 -5.78 -0.22 11.11
N GLN A 33 -6.83 -1.05 11.01
CA GLN A 33 -7.81 -1.24 12.10
C GLN A 33 -7.16 -1.78 13.38
N GLN A 34 -6.23 -2.73 13.28
CA GLN A 34 -5.52 -3.28 14.43
C GLN A 34 -4.57 -2.27 15.09
N LEU A 35 -4.00 -1.34 14.32
CA LEU A 35 -3.14 -0.29 14.85
C LEU A 35 -3.96 0.77 15.59
N LEU A 36 -5.12 1.13 15.05
CA LEU A 36 -6.06 2.06 15.69
C LEU A 36 -6.74 1.48 16.94
N SER A 37 -6.96 0.16 16.99
CA SER A 37 -7.58 -0.48 18.17
C SER A 37 -6.64 -0.58 19.37
N ARG A 38 -5.32 -0.47 19.14
CA ARG A 38 -4.33 -0.41 20.21
C ARG A 38 -4.19 1.06 20.59
N GLN A 39 -4.52 1.42 21.84
CA GLN A 39 -4.11 2.70 22.43
C GLN A 39 -2.59 2.74 22.54
N ASN A 40 -1.93 3.02 21.42
CA ASN A 40 -0.49 3.09 21.30
C ASN A 40 -0.09 4.56 21.23
N PRO A 41 0.66 5.09 22.21
CA PRO A 41 1.02 6.50 22.25
C PRO A 41 1.94 6.94 21.10
N VAL A 42 2.48 6.01 20.32
CA VAL A 42 3.34 6.28 19.15
C VAL A 42 2.52 6.36 17.85
N VAL A 43 1.29 5.86 17.85
CA VAL A 43 0.41 5.85 16.67
C VAL A 43 -0.21 7.24 16.56
N GLU A 44 0.11 7.95 15.48
CA GLU A 44 -0.58 9.20 15.14
C GLU A 44 -1.96 8.84 14.60
N GLU A 45 -2.95 8.88 15.50
CA GLU A 45 -4.30 8.37 15.28
C GLU A 45 -4.92 8.99 14.02
N THR A 46 -4.77 10.30 13.81
CA THR A 46 -5.41 10.98 12.68
C THR A 46 -4.84 10.56 11.34
N TRP A 47 -3.52 10.32 11.23
CA TRP A 47 -2.91 9.78 10.01
C TRP A 47 -3.41 8.36 9.71
N TRP A 48 -3.52 7.50 10.72
CA TRP A 48 -4.00 6.12 10.52
C TRP A 48 -5.49 6.05 10.20
N GLU A 49 -6.31 6.93 10.77
CA GLU A 49 -7.72 7.10 10.40
C GLU A 49 -7.87 7.53 8.94
N ASN A 50 -7.10 8.54 8.52
CA ASN A 50 -7.10 9.02 7.14
C ASN A 50 -6.67 7.93 6.15
N LEU A 51 -5.66 7.13 6.52
CA LEU A 51 -5.24 5.98 5.72
C LEU A 51 -6.34 4.92 5.62
N LEU A 52 -6.97 4.58 6.74
CA LEU A 52 -8.05 3.60 6.77
C LEU A 52 -9.23 4.04 5.90
N ALA A 53 -9.61 5.32 5.95
CA ALA A 53 -10.64 5.90 5.10
C ALA A 53 -10.30 5.76 3.61
N ALA A 54 -9.09 6.16 3.21
CA ALA A 54 -8.64 6.07 1.82
C ALA A 54 -8.59 4.63 1.29
N LEU A 55 -8.15 3.66 2.10
CA LEU A 55 -8.12 2.25 1.72
C LEU A 55 -9.53 1.65 1.60
N THR A 56 -10.45 2.06 2.48
CA THR A 56 -11.85 1.63 2.44
C THR A 56 -12.55 2.16 1.20
N GLU A 57 -12.37 3.44 0.89
CA GLU A 57 -12.92 4.06 -0.32
C GLU A 57 -12.37 3.39 -1.59
N LEU A 58 -11.06 3.08 -1.61
CA LEU A 58 -10.47 2.35 -2.74
C LEU A 58 -11.11 0.97 -2.94
N ARG A 59 -11.39 0.24 -1.86
CA ARG A 59 -12.06 -1.07 -1.93
C ARG A 59 -13.48 -0.93 -2.47
N GLU A 60 -14.22 0.07 -2.00
CA GLU A 60 -15.59 0.34 -2.46
C GLU A 60 -15.63 0.69 -3.94
N ARG A 61 -14.71 1.55 -4.41
CA ARG A 61 -14.58 1.88 -5.83
C ARG A 61 -14.31 0.64 -6.68
N ARG A 62 -13.39 -0.24 -6.25
CA ARG A 62 -13.12 -1.50 -6.96
C ARG A 62 -14.33 -2.43 -7.01
N ASN A 63 -15.09 -2.52 -5.92
CA ASN A 63 -16.32 -3.31 -5.88
C ASN A 63 -17.37 -2.76 -6.85
N ASN A 64 -17.53 -1.43 -6.91
CA ASN A 64 -18.47 -0.76 -7.80
C ASN A 64 -18.04 -0.88 -9.27
N GLU A 65 -16.75 -0.77 -9.57
CA GLU A 65 -16.19 -1.01 -10.91
C GLU A 65 -16.30 -2.48 -11.35
N GLY A 66 -16.18 -3.42 -10.42
CA GLY A 66 -16.38 -4.85 -10.66
C GLY A 66 -17.85 -5.23 -10.87
N ALA A 67 -18.78 -4.54 -10.22
CA ALA A 67 -20.23 -4.76 -10.34
C ALA A 67 -20.85 -4.11 -11.60
N ALA A 68 -20.15 -3.18 -12.25
CA ALA A 68 -20.58 -2.51 -13.47
C ALA A 68 -20.13 -3.22 -14.77
N LYS A 69 -19.49 -4.39 -14.68
CA LYS A 69 -19.09 -5.25 -15.80
C LYS A 69 -20.01 -6.45 -15.91
#